data_AF-A0A9J6E7E1-F1
#
_entry.id   AF-A0A9J6E7E1-F1
#
_cell.length_a   1.000
_cell.length_b   1.000
_cell.length_c   1.000
_cell.angle_alpha   90.00
_cell.angle_beta   90.00
_cell.angle_gamma   90.00
#
_symmetry.space_group_name_H-M   'P 1'
#
loop_
_entity.id
_entity.type
_entity.pdbx_description
1 polymer ?
#
loop_
_entity_poly.entity_id
_entity_poly.type
_entity_poly.pdbx_seq_one_letter_code
_entity_poly.pdbx_strand_id
1 'polypeptide(L)'
;MEAMAYPRDQLAHRGVVPNDRCPNFDKRETGQHAMFQCWVAKGVWHMVQRLFDFRTVCMKTEEQNPGPMSVPEREQISKIEEMLKVLQSGQVTVLEKLSGIAKTQDELRKKLDDVITKTNVIEKRLTTLEETEKKFADKLDDLENRSRRTNLVFFGIPDSHPKETWEESENLVKSVCTDVLKLENIAIERAHRLGAYKTERIRPIIASFSGSKSRESVLRNAYRFKGTSYSVSEDFSKAVQEKRRQLWKYSKEKQLDKKNRVHLSYDKLVINGQAFAWDTDMHQPVPLRAHAQILGRK
;
A
#
# COMPACT_ATOMS: atom_id res chain seq x y z
N MET A 1 63.11 -6.49 -38.59
CA MET A 1 63.54 -5.76 -39.80
C MET A 1 62.30 -5.02 -40.31
N GLU A 2 61.86 -3.98 -39.60
CA GLU A 2 62.37 -2.61 -39.71
C GLU A 2 62.23 -2.07 -41.14
N ALA A 3 61.22 -1.22 -41.37
CA ALA A 3 61.42 0.17 -41.77
C ALA A 3 60.06 0.91 -41.71
N MET A 4 59.89 1.84 -40.76
CA MET A 4 60.00 3.30 -40.92
C MET A 4 58.72 3.94 -41.51
N ALA A 5 57.85 4.55 -40.70
CA ALA A 5 57.95 5.88 -40.04
C ALA A 5 57.32 7.02 -40.87
N TYR A 6 56.17 7.48 -40.34
CA TYR A 6 55.36 8.71 -40.49
C TYR A 6 56.14 10.07 -40.48
N PRO A 7 55.51 11.29 -40.43
CA PRO A 7 54.15 11.80 -40.75
C PRO A 7 54.12 13.23 -41.43
N ARG A 8 52.89 13.78 -41.60
CA ARG A 8 52.43 15.21 -41.44
C ARG A 8 51.80 15.79 -42.69
N ASP A 9 50.80 16.67 -42.63
CA ASP A 9 49.78 17.09 -41.68
C ASP A 9 48.95 18.08 -42.51
N GLN A 10 47.63 18.03 -42.44
CA GLN A 10 46.85 19.25 -42.19
C GLN A 10 45.43 18.92 -41.76
N LEU A 11 45.12 19.48 -40.60
CA LEU A 11 43.92 19.38 -39.79
C LEU A 11 42.70 20.01 -40.47
N ALA A 12 41.52 19.43 -40.27
CA ALA A 12 40.43 20.10 -39.54
C ALA A 12 39.19 19.21 -39.39
N HIS A 13 39.03 18.72 -38.15
CA HIS A 13 37.80 18.71 -37.36
C HIS A 13 36.60 17.78 -37.69
N ARG A 14 36.47 16.80 -36.78
CA ARG A 14 35.24 16.30 -36.10
C ARG A 14 34.21 15.61 -37.01
N GLY A 15 34.03 14.28 -36.97
CA GLY A 15 33.68 13.46 -35.79
C GLY A 15 32.19 13.71 -35.45
N VAL A 16 31.26 12.76 -35.43
CA VAL A 16 31.29 11.34 -35.07
C VAL A 16 30.05 10.67 -35.68
N VAL A 17 30.21 9.48 -36.25
CA VAL A 17 29.11 8.54 -36.53
C VAL A 17 28.81 7.77 -35.24
N PRO A 18 27.54 7.63 -34.84
CA PRO A 18 27.12 6.31 -34.39
C PRO A 18 25.80 5.84 -35.02
N ASN A 19 25.88 4.58 -35.40
CA ASN A 19 24.82 3.65 -35.79
C ASN A 19 23.66 3.64 -34.77
N ASP A 20 22.41 3.68 -35.24
CA ASP A 20 21.33 2.79 -34.80
C ASP A 20 19.97 3.14 -35.43
N ARG A 21 19.32 2.11 -35.97
CA ARG A 21 17.87 1.84 -36.00
C ARG A 21 16.92 2.83 -36.71
N CYS A 22 16.04 2.22 -37.52
CA CYS A 22 14.94 2.86 -38.26
C CYS A 22 14.09 3.80 -37.40
N PRO A 23 13.42 4.78 -38.03
CA PRO A 23 12.00 4.55 -38.25
C PRO A 23 11.58 4.77 -39.71
N ASN A 24 10.63 3.95 -40.14
CA ASN A 24 9.85 4.12 -41.36
C ASN A 24 9.44 5.58 -41.53
N PHE A 25 10.03 6.26 -42.52
CA PHE A 25 9.50 7.50 -43.03
C PHE A 25 8.31 7.13 -43.92
N ASP A 26 7.12 7.28 -43.35
CA ASP A 26 5.87 6.82 -43.94
C ASP A 26 5.57 7.61 -45.22
N LYS A 27 5.76 6.95 -46.37
CA LYS A 27 5.41 7.49 -47.70
C LYS A 27 3.88 7.69 -47.89
N ARG A 28 3.07 7.56 -46.84
CA ARG A 28 1.61 7.73 -46.84
C ARG A 28 1.16 9.17 -46.56
N GLU A 29 1.94 9.99 -45.87
CA GLU A 29 1.48 11.33 -45.45
C GLU A 29 1.52 12.38 -46.58
N THR A 30 2.47 12.28 -47.51
CA THR A 30 2.52 13.16 -48.70
C THR A 30 1.42 12.80 -49.71
N GLY A 31 1.03 11.53 -49.79
CA GLY A 31 -0.10 11.07 -50.59
C GLY A 31 -1.45 11.55 -50.04
N GLN A 32 -1.65 11.51 -48.72
CA GLN A 32 -2.90 11.96 -48.10
C GLN A 32 -3.08 13.47 -48.21
N HIS A 33 -2.04 14.29 -48.01
CA HIS A 33 -2.13 15.74 -48.20
C HIS A 33 -2.38 16.13 -49.67
N ALA A 34 -1.71 15.47 -50.63
CA ALA A 34 -1.95 15.70 -52.06
C ALA A 34 -3.35 15.22 -52.50
N MET A 35 -3.83 14.10 -51.96
CA MET A 35 -5.21 13.62 -52.18
C MET A 35 -6.24 14.57 -51.57
N PHE A 36 -5.97 15.14 -50.38
CA PHE A 36 -6.87 16.11 -49.75
C PHE A 36 -6.94 17.41 -50.56
N GLN A 37 -5.80 17.94 -51.01
CA GLN A 37 -5.72 19.11 -51.89
C GLN A 37 -6.43 18.85 -53.23
N CYS A 38 -6.27 17.66 -53.82
CA CYS A 38 -6.97 17.26 -55.05
C CYS A 38 -8.48 17.04 -54.83
N TRP A 39 -8.90 16.54 -53.67
CA TRP A 39 -10.31 16.35 -53.31
C TRP A 39 -11.00 17.69 -53.04
N VAL A 40 -10.33 18.61 -52.35
CA VAL A 40 -10.80 20.00 -52.17
C VAL A 40 -10.84 20.72 -53.52
N ALA A 41 -9.82 20.60 -54.36
CA ALA A 41 -9.82 21.20 -55.70
C ALA A 41 -10.91 20.62 -56.61
N LYS A 42 -11.16 19.31 -56.58
CA LYS A 42 -12.29 18.67 -57.27
C LYS A 42 -13.64 19.12 -56.70
N GLY A 43 -13.76 19.26 -55.38
CA GLY A 43 -14.95 19.77 -54.72
C GLY A 43 -15.25 21.22 -55.14
N VAL A 44 -14.24 22.08 -55.15
CA VAL A 44 -14.34 23.47 -55.60
C VAL A 44 -14.63 23.53 -57.10
N TRP A 45 -14.00 22.70 -57.92
CA TRP A 45 -14.27 22.63 -59.36
C TRP A 45 -15.70 22.15 -59.64
N HIS A 46 -16.19 21.12 -58.95
CA HIS A 46 -17.59 20.70 -59.06
C HIS A 46 -18.57 21.75 -58.54
N MET A 47 -18.19 22.54 -57.55
CA MET A 47 -19.00 23.65 -57.04
C MET A 47 -19.04 24.82 -58.02
N VAL A 48 -17.90 25.16 -58.65
CA VAL A 48 -17.82 26.17 -59.71
C VAL A 48 -18.55 25.71 -60.97
N GLN A 49 -18.43 24.43 -61.34
CA GLN A 49 -19.17 23.83 -62.44
C GLN A 49 -20.68 23.86 -62.17
N ARG A 50 -21.11 23.53 -60.94
CA ARG A 50 -22.53 23.66 -60.54
C ARG A 50 -23.01 25.12 -60.54
N LEU A 51 -22.19 26.08 -60.15
CA LEU A 51 -22.53 27.51 -60.23
C LEU A 51 -22.60 28.00 -61.68
N PHE A 52 -21.74 27.48 -62.56
CA PHE A 52 -21.77 27.76 -63.99
C PHE A 52 -22.99 27.11 -64.66
N ASP A 53 -23.31 25.86 -64.32
CA ASP A 53 -24.51 25.16 -64.75
C ASP A 53 -25.77 25.87 -64.22
N PHE A 54 -25.77 26.33 -62.97
CA PHE A 54 -26.85 27.12 -62.39
C PHE A 54 -27.05 28.46 -63.12
N ARG A 55 -25.95 29.16 -63.45
CA ARG A 55 -26.00 30.38 -64.25
C ARG A 55 -26.50 30.13 -65.68
N THR A 56 -26.18 28.97 -66.26
CA THR A 56 -26.62 28.58 -67.60
C THR A 56 -28.09 28.15 -67.61
N VAL A 57 -28.57 27.53 -66.54
CA VAL A 57 -29.99 27.22 -66.31
C VAL A 57 -30.79 28.51 -66.09
N CYS A 58 -30.30 29.47 -65.31
CA CYS A 58 -30.94 30.77 -65.10
C CYS A 58 -31.00 31.65 -66.36
N MET A 59 -30.14 31.43 -67.37
CA MET A 59 -30.14 32.17 -68.63
C MET A 59 -30.90 31.47 -69.78
N LYS A 60 -31.47 30.28 -69.55
CA LYS A 60 -32.24 29.52 -70.56
C LYS A 60 -33.70 29.26 -70.21
N THR A 61 -34.24 29.98 -69.23
CA THR A 61 -35.69 30.14 -69.09
C THR A 61 -36.05 31.51 -69.63
N GLU A 62 -36.77 31.57 -70.76
CA GLU A 62 -37.72 32.66 -70.91
C GLU A 62 -38.52 32.71 -69.61
N GLU A 63 -38.40 33.82 -68.89
CA GLU A 63 -39.21 34.10 -67.73
C GLU A 63 -40.67 34.05 -68.21
N GLN A 64 -41.33 32.90 -68.04
CA GLN A 64 -42.68 32.94 -67.49
C GLN A 64 -42.50 33.62 -66.14
N ASN A 65 -42.48 34.95 -66.17
CA ASN A 65 -42.67 35.77 -64.99
C ASN A 65 -43.98 35.26 -64.39
N PRO A 66 -43.95 34.54 -63.25
CA PRO A 66 -45.18 34.26 -62.56
C PRO A 66 -45.79 35.64 -62.36
N GLY A 67 -46.96 35.88 -62.96
CA GLY A 67 -47.67 37.14 -62.79
C GLY A 67 -47.68 37.53 -61.31
N PRO A 68 -47.80 38.84 -60.99
CA PRO A 68 -47.59 39.34 -59.64
C PRO A 68 -48.21 38.40 -58.60
N MET A 69 -47.32 37.78 -57.82
CA MET A 69 -47.62 36.75 -56.82
C MET A 69 -48.97 37.01 -56.16
N SER A 70 -49.85 36.01 -56.11
CA SER A 70 -51.18 36.22 -55.54
C SER A 70 -51.02 36.69 -54.08
N VAL A 71 -51.86 37.63 -53.64
CA VAL A 71 -51.83 38.19 -52.27
C VAL A 71 -51.70 37.09 -51.18
N PRO A 72 -52.41 35.94 -51.24
CA PRO A 72 -52.26 34.88 -50.24
C PRO A 72 -50.90 34.16 -50.29
N GLU A 73 -50.28 33.98 -51.47
CA GLU A 73 -48.94 33.37 -51.59
C GLU A 73 -47.86 34.29 -50.99
N ARG A 74 -47.99 35.61 -51.18
CA ARG A 74 -47.08 36.60 -50.57
C ARG A 74 -47.19 36.61 -49.05
N GLU A 75 -48.41 36.45 -48.53
CA GLU A 75 -48.65 36.35 -47.09
C GLU A 75 -48.07 35.05 -46.49
N GLN A 76 -48.16 33.94 -47.21
CA GLN A 76 -47.54 32.67 -46.81
C GLN A 76 -46.01 32.75 -46.80
N ILE A 77 -45.41 33.36 -47.82
CA ILE A 77 -43.95 33.56 -47.89
C ILE A 77 -43.48 34.48 -46.75
N SER A 78 -44.21 35.55 -46.44
CA SER A 78 -43.91 36.42 -45.30
C SER A 78 -43.91 35.66 -43.98
N LYS A 79 -44.89 34.77 -43.76
CA LYS A 79 -44.96 33.92 -42.56
C LYS A 79 -43.77 32.95 -42.47
N ILE A 80 -43.37 32.36 -43.61
CA ILE A 80 -42.20 31.47 -43.69
C ILE A 80 -40.91 32.24 -43.39
N GLU A 81 -40.75 33.45 -43.91
CA GLU A 81 -39.59 34.31 -43.63
C GLU A 81 -39.50 34.69 -42.14
N GLU A 82 -40.63 34.99 -41.50
CA GLU A 82 -40.67 35.23 -40.05
C GLU A 82 -40.27 33.98 -39.26
N MET A 83 -40.80 32.81 -39.61
CA MET A 83 -40.41 31.54 -38.99
C MET A 83 -38.92 31.24 -39.18
N LEU A 84 -38.36 31.49 -40.36
CA LEU A 84 -36.93 31.30 -40.64
C LEU A 84 -36.06 32.23 -39.79
N LYS A 85 -36.47 33.48 -39.58
CA LYS A 85 -35.75 34.42 -38.68
C LYS A 85 -35.75 33.93 -37.23
N VAL A 86 -36.88 33.39 -36.75
CA VAL A 86 -36.98 32.82 -35.39
C VAL A 86 -36.13 31.55 -35.26
N LEU A 87 -36.11 30.69 -36.27
CA LEU A 87 -35.26 29.50 -36.29
C LEU A 87 -33.78 29.85 -36.32
N GLN A 88 -33.40 30.86 -37.11
CA GLN A 88 -32.01 31.31 -37.21
C GLN A 88 -31.53 31.91 -35.88
N SER A 89 -32.35 32.72 -35.21
CA SER A 89 -32.00 33.27 -33.89
C SER A 89 -31.91 32.15 -32.83
N GLY A 90 -32.83 31.18 -32.85
CA GLY A 90 -32.77 29.99 -32.00
C GLY A 90 -31.51 29.16 -32.23
N GLN A 91 -31.07 29.00 -33.49
CA GLN A 91 -29.84 28.29 -33.84
C GLN A 91 -28.59 28.96 -33.26
N VAL A 92 -28.50 30.29 -33.32
CA VAL A 92 -27.40 31.05 -32.71
C VAL A 92 -27.36 30.82 -31.21
N THR A 93 -28.51 30.91 -30.51
CA THR A 93 -28.58 30.66 -29.06
C THR A 93 -28.17 29.23 -28.69
N VAL A 94 -28.53 28.24 -29.50
CA VAL A 94 -28.12 26.84 -29.27
C VAL A 94 -26.61 26.67 -29.44
N LEU A 95 -26.02 27.26 -30.49
CA LEU A 95 -24.57 27.21 -30.72
C LEU A 95 -23.78 27.86 -29.59
N GLU A 96 -24.26 29.00 -29.08
CA GLU A 96 -23.66 29.66 -27.90
C GLU A 96 -23.70 28.75 -26.67
N LYS A 97 -24.84 28.13 -26.36
CA LYS A 97 -24.98 27.19 -25.25
C LYS A 97 -24.07 25.96 -25.43
N LEU A 98 -23.98 25.40 -26.64
CA LEU A 98 -23.08 24.28 -26.94
C LEU A 98 -21.61 24.65 -26.73
N SER A 99 -21.20 25.86 -27.13
CA SER A 99 -19.86 26.36 -26.88
C SER A 99 -19.58 26.54 -25.38
N GLY A 100 -20.57 26.98 -24.61
CA GLY A 100 -20.50 27.08 -23.15
C GLY A 100 -20.33 25.72 -22.48
N ILE A 101 -21.11 24.72 -22.92
CA ILE A 101 -21.02 23.34 -22.43
C ILE A 101 -19.65 22.73 -22.76
N ALA A 102 -19.11 22.95 -23.96
CA ALA A 102 -17.79 22.45 -24.31
C ALA A 102 -16.70 23.00 -23.37
N LYS A 103 -16.74 24.30 -23.06
CA LYS A 103 -15.80 24.93 -22.11
C LYS A 103 -15.92 24.35 -20.71
N THR A 104 -17.14 24.21 -20.19
CA THR A 104 -17.33 23.63 -18.85
C THR A 104 -16.93 22.15 -18.80
N GLN A 105 -17.13 21.40 -19.89
CA GLN A 105 -16.68 20.02 -20.00
C GLN A 105 -15.15 19.92 -19.94
N ASP A 106 -14.42 20.82 -20.60
CA ASP A 106 -12.95 20.86 -20.54
C ASP A 106 -12.44 21.25 -19.15
N GLU A 107 -13.09 22.19 -18.47
CA GLU A 107 -12.76 22.55 -17.09
C GLU A 107 -13.00 21.39 -16.12
N LEU A 108 -14.11 20.66 -16.27
CA LEU A 108 -14.40 19.48 -15.46
C LEU A 108 -13.40 18.36 -15.71
N ARG A 109 -12.97 18.14 -16.95
CA ARG A 109 -11.90 17.18 -17.27
C ARG A 109 -10.60 17.53 -16.56
N LYS A 110 -10.17 18.79 -16.61
CA LYS A 110 -8.96 19.25 -15.91
C LYS A 110 -9.06 19.05 -14.39
N LYS A 111 -10.22 19.36 -13.79
CA LYS A 111 -10.46 19.12 -12.36
C LYS A 111 -10.44 17.64 -12.03
N LEU A 112 -10.99 16.79 -12.91
CA LEU A 112 -10.98 15.35 -12.74
C LEU A 112 -9.55 14.79 -12.79
N ASP A 113 -8.75 15.22 -13.76
CA ASP A 113 -7.34 14.83 -13.86
C ASP A 113 -6.56 15.26 -12.61
N ASP A 114 -6.74 16.49 -12.12
CA ASP A 114 -6.14 16.98 -10.88
C ASP A 114 -6.55 16.11 -9.67
N VAL A 115 -7.84 15.76 -9.55
CA VAL A 115 -8.31 14.85 -8.49
C VAL A 115 -7.67 13.47 -8.61
N ILE A 116 -7.59 12.89 -9.81
CA ILE A 116 -6.95 11.58 -10.03
C ILE A 116 -5.47 11.63 -9.61
N THR A 117 -4.74 12.67 -10.00
CA THR A 117 -3.32 12.80 -9.60
C THR A 117 -3.18 12.92 -8.08
N LYS A 118 -4.03 13.69 -7.41
CA LYS A 118 -4.05 13.83 -5.96
C LYS A 118 -4.36 12.51 -5.26
N THR A 119 -5.36 11.76 -5.75
CA THR A 119 -5.71 10.45 -5.20
C THR A 119 -4.54 9.47 -5.29
N ASN A 120 -3.87 9.38 -6.44
CA ASN A 120 -2.69 8.52 -6.62
C ASN A 120 -1.54 8.90 -5.67
N VAL A 121 -1.33 10.20 -5.43
CA VAL A 121 -0.31 10.67 -4.47
C VAL A 121 -0.70 10.29 -3.03
N ILE A 122 -1.98 10.43 -2.68
CA ILE A 122 -2.48 10.05 -1.35
C ILE A 122 -2.33 8.55 -1.12
N GLU A 123 -2.71 7.71 -2.08
CA GLU A 123 -2.55 6.24 -2.00
C GLU A 123 -1.07 5.83 -1.80
N LYS A 124 -0.16 6.45 -2.54
CA LYS A 124 1.29 6.23 -2.36
C LYS A 124 1.75 6.65 -0.97
N ARG A 125 1.30 7.79 -0.46
CA ARG A 125 1.65 8.22 0.89
C ARG A 125 1.07 7.28 1.94
N LEU A 126 -0.16 6.81 1.76
CA LEU A 126 -0.82 5.89 2.68
C LEU A 126 -0.07 4.57 2.78
N THR A 127 0.27 3.95 1.65
CA THR A 127 1.10 2.73 1.64
C THR A 127 2.47 2.94 2.30
N THR A 128 3.15 4.06 2.03
CA THR A 128 4.42 4.36 2.72
C THR A 128 4.25 4.54 4.23
N LEU A 129 3.14 5.16 4.67
CA LEU A 129 2.86 5.37 6.09
C LEU A 129 2.59 4.04 6.79
N GLU A 130 1.76 3.17 6.21
CA GLU A 130 1.48 1.82 6.73
C GLU A 130 2.77 0.99 6.88
N GLU A 131 3.67 1.04 5.90
CA GLU A 131 4.97 0.39 6.00
C GLU A 131 5.83 0.96 7.13
N THR A 132 5.86 2.29 7.29
CA THR A 132 6.63 2.92 8.37
C THR A 132 6.04 2.63 9.74
N GLU A 133 4.72 2.63 9.87
CA GLU A 133 4.01 2.27 11.09
C GLU A 133 4.34 0.84 11.50
N LYS A 134 4.27 -0.12 10.56
CA LYS A 134 4.68 -1.50 10.80
C LYS A 134 6.14 -1.60 11.26
N LYS A 135 7.06 -0.89 10.57
CA LYS A 135 8.48 -0.85 10.96
C LYS A 135 8.69 -0.27 12.36
N PHE A 136 7.93 0.75 12.75
CA PHE A 136 8.01 1.33 14.09
C PHE A 136 7.41 0.41 15.14
N ALA A 137 6.27 -0.22 14.88
CA ALA A 137 5.66 -1.20 15.76
C ALA A 137 6.61 -2.38 16.04
N ASP A 138 7.25 -2.93 15.00
CA ASP A 138 8.24 -4.00 15.13
C ASP A 138 9.46 -3.56 15.96
N LYS A 139 9.95 -2.33 15.77
CA LYS A 139 11.07 -1.78 16.54
C LYS A 139 10.70 -1.55 18.00
N LEU A 140 9.50 -1.04 18.27
CA LEU A 140 9.02 -0.83 19.63
C LEU A 140 8.87 -2.16 20.38
N ASP A 141 8.31 -3.18 19.71
CA ASP A 141 8.20 -4.52 20.28
C ASP A 141 9.57 -5.14 20.58
N ASP A 142 10.54 -5.00 19.68
CA ASP A 142 11.90 -5.50 19.87
C ASP A 142 12.63 -4.75 21.00
N LEU A 143 12.48 -3.43 21.12
CA LEU A 143 13.04 -2.64 22.22
C LEU A 143 12.39 -2.99 23.56
N GLU A 144 11.06 -3.13 23.61
CA GLU A 144 10.34 -3.54 24.80
C GLU A 144 10.81 -4.93 25.26
N ASN A 145 10.88 -5.89 24.34
CA ASN A 145 11.37 -7.23 24.67
C ASN A 145 12.83 -7.21 25.11
N ARG A 146 13.71 -6.41 24.48
CA ARG A 146 15.10 -6.24 24.95
C ARG A 146 15.16 -5.76 26.40
N SER A 147 14.34 -4.78 26.76
CA SER A 147 14.26 -4.26 28.12
C SER A 147 13.73 -5.30 29.12
N ARG A 148 12.80 -6.17 28.70
CA ARG A 148 12.20 -7.21 29.54
C ARG A 148 13.01 -8.50 29.63
N ARG A 149 14.09 -8.67 28.85
CA ARG A 149 14.88 -9.91 28.77
C ARG A 149 15.46 -10.38 30.10
N THR A 150 15.69 -9.49 31.05
CA THR A 150 16.23 -9.86 32.37
C THR A 150 15.11 -10.14 33.38
N ASN A 151 13.85 -9.93 33.03
CA ASN A 151 12.73 -10.08 33.92
C ASN A 151 12.18 -11.51 33.92
N LEU A 152 11.73 -11.96 35.08
CA LEU A 152 10.88 -13.13 35.25
C LEU A 152 9.64 -12.78 36.07
N VAL A 153 8.57 -13.51 35.81
CA VAL A 153 7.30 -13.39 36.53
C VAL A 153 7.07 -14.66 37.34
N PHE A 154 6.97 -14.50 38.66
CA PHE A 154 6.70 -15.56 39.61
C PHE A 154 5.22 -15.57 39.98
N PHE A 155 4.63 -16.76 39.97
CA PHE A 155 3.23 -16.99 40.34
C PHE A 155 3.15 -17.92 41.55
N GLY A 156 2.06 -17.79 42.32
CA GLY A 156 1.77 -18.67 43.46
C GLY A 156 2.48 -18.31 44.77
N ILE A 157 3.25 -17.22 44.80
CA ILE A 157 3.84 -16.67 46.03
C ILE A 157 2.73 -15.99 46.84
N PRO A 158 2.40 -16.44 48.07
CA PRO A 158 1.32 -15.87 48.87
C PRO A 158 1.39 -14.34 48.98
N ASP A 159 0.25 -13.67 48.83
CA ASP A 159 0.10 -12.20 48.88
C ASP A 159 -0.45 -11.85 50.27
N SER A 160 0.43 -11.68 51.25
CA SER A 160 0.05 -11.63 52.68
C SER A 160 -0.70 -10.36 53.06
N HIS A 161 -0.34 -9.21 52.49
CA HIS A 161 -0.89 -7.92 52.88
C HIS A 161 -0.93 -6.94 51.69
N PRO A 162 -1.87 -5.98 51.69
CA PRO A 162 -2.06 -5.05 50.58
C PRO A 162 -0.86 -4.12 50.32
N LYS A 163 -0.04 -3.86 51.34
CA LYS A 163 1.09 -2.92 51.31
C LYS A 163 2.44 -3.63 51.37
N GLU A 164 2.62 -4.66 50.55
CA GLU A 164 3.93 -5.32 50.38
C GLU A 164 4.94 -4.33 49.76
N THR A 165 6.11 -4.18 50.38
CA THR A 165 7.20 -3.32 49.88
C THR A 165 8.02 -4.05 48.81
N TRP A 166 8.83 -3.30 48.04
CA TRP A 166 9.70 -3.90 47.03
C TRP A 166 10.78 -4.79 47.64
N GLU A 167 11.29 -4.43 48.82
CA GLU A 167 12.27 -5.24 49.57
C GLU A 167 11.66 -6.56 50.05
N GLU A 168 10.41 -6.53 50.53
CA GLU A 168 9.66 -7.73 50.91
C GLU A 168 9.46 -8.65 49.70
N SER A 169 9.02 -8.11 48.56
CA SER A 169 8.89 -8.87 47.31
C SER A 169 10.22 -9.50 46.87
N GLU A 170 11.33 -8.77 47.00
CA GLU A 170 12.65 -9.27 46.66
C GLU A 170 13.08 -10.42 47.56
N ASN A 171 12.88 -10.28 48.87
CA ASN A 171 13.19 -11.31 49.85
C ASN A 171 12.36 -12.58 49.63
N LEU A 172 11.07 -12.44 49.27
CA LEU A 172 10.22 -13.58 48.91
C LEU A 172 10.71 -14.31 47.65
N VAL A 173 11.17 -13.59 46.62
CA VAL A 173 11.72 -14.24 45.42
C VAL A 173 13.05 -14.93 45.76
N LYS A 174 13.90 -14.29 46.57
CA LYS A 174 15.17 -14.89 47.03
C LYS A 174 14.93 -16.16 47.84
N SER A 175 13.99 -16.16 48.79
CA SER A 175 13.67 -17.35 49.60
C SER A 175 13.16 -18.49 48.72
N VAL A 176 12.23 -18.23 47.80
CA VAL A 176 11.73 -19.25 46.86
C VAL A 176 12.86 -19.83 46.00
N CYS A 177 13.80 -19.00 45.55
CA CYS A 177 14.96 -19.48 44.78
C CYS A 177 15.91 -20.33 45.62
N THR A 178 16.20 -19.94 46.86
CA THR A 178 17.06 -20.72 47.77
C THR A 178 16.38 -22.03 48.18
N ASP A 179 15.11 -21.98 48.58
CA ASP A 179 14.41 -23.11 49.18
C ASP A 179 14.02 -24.17 48.16
N VAL A 180 13.47 -23.75 47.01
CA VAL A 180 12.93 -24.66 46.00
C VAL A 180 13.96 -24.94 44.90
N LEU A 181 14.60 -23.89 44.37
CA LEU A 181 15.55 -24.02 43.26
C LEU A 181 16.96 -24.42 43.72
N LYS A 182 17.27 -24.29 45.02
CA LYS A 182 18.62 -24.45 45.61
C LYS A 182 19.67 -23.60 44.89
N LEU A 183 19.28 -22.36 44.59
CA LEU A 183 20.14 -21.36 44.00
C LEU A 183 20.48 -20.32 45.06
N GLU A 184 21.77 -20.21 45.38
CA GLU A 184 22.28 -19.20 46.31
C GLU A 184 22.79 -17.97 45.53
N ASN A 185 22.85 -16.81 46.22
CA ASN A 185 23.47 -15.58 45.71
C ASN A 185 22.86 -15.03 44.41
N ILE A 186 21.55 -15.15 44.24
CA ILE A 186 20.85 -14.52 43.11
C ILE A 186 20.81 -13.00 43.30
N ALA A 187 21.45 -12.29 42.39
CA ALA A 187 21.38 -10.84 42.29
C ALA A 187 20.07 -10.40 41.60
N ILE A 188 19.16 -9.86 42.40
CA ILE A 188 17.92 -9.21 41.96
C ILE A 188 18.14 -7.71 42.05
N GLU A 189 17.76 -6.98 41.00
CA GLU A 189 17.86 -5.51 40.96
C GLU A 189 16.59 -4.86 41.51
N ARG A 190 15.42 -5.42 41.17
CA ARG A 190 14.13 -4.92 41.61
C ARG A 190 13.08 -6.02 41.55
N ALA A 191 12.25 -6.15 42.58
CA ALA A 191 11.08 -7.02 42.56
C ALA A 191 9.84 -6.28 43.09
N HIS A 192 8.68 -6.53 42.49
CA HIS A 192 7.41 -5.97 42.98
C HIS A 192 6.21 -6.78 42.49
N ARG A 193 5.08 -6.66 43.20
CA ARG A 193 3.80 -7.25 42.81
C ARG A 193 3.19 -6.53 41.60
N LEU A 194 2.60 -7.31 40.69
CA LEU A 194 1.86 -6.81 39.54
C LEU A 194 0.36 -6.69 39.84
N GLY A 195 -0.18 -5.49 39.63
CA GLY A 195 -1.61 -5.19 39.73
C GLY A 195 -2.11 -4.84 41.13
N ALA A 196 -3.41 -4.54 41.21
CA ALA A 196 -4.08 -4.17 42.45
C ALA A 196 -4.34 -5.38 43.35
N TYR A 197 -4.14 -5.21 44.66
CA TYR A 197 -4.37 -6.25 45.66
C TYR A 197 -5.84 -6.66 45.72
N LYS A 198 -6.11 -7.96 45.79
CA LYS A 198 -7.44 -8.55 45.99
C LYS A 198 -7.31 -9.80 46.85
N THR A 199 -8.16 -9.93 47.87
CA THR A 199 -8.12 -11.06 48.82
C THR A 199 -8.27 -12.44 48.14
N GLU A 200 -9.01 -12.50 47.04
CA GLU A 200 -9.28 -13.76 46.32
C GLU A 200 -8.19 -14.16 45.33
N ARG A 201 -7.23 -13.27 45.03
CA ARG A 201 -6.25 -13.49 43.95
C ARG A 201 -4.84 -13.14 44.37
N ILE A 202 -3.97 -14.14 44.30
CA ILE A 202 -2.53 -13.97 44.47
C ILE A 202 -1.96 -13.20 43.28
N ARG A 203 -1.39 -12.01 43.54
CA ARG A 203 -0.70 -11.22 42.51
C ARG A 203 0.64 -11.85 42.15
N PRO A 204 1.01 -11.92 40.86
CA PRO A 204 2.36 -12.34 40.49
C PRO A 204 3.40 -11.29 40.89
N ILE A 205 4.62 -11.74 41.17
CA ILE A 205 5.79 -10.86 41.39
C ILE A 205 6.58 -10.80 40.09
N ILE A 206 6.86 -9.60 39.61
CA ILE A 206 7.88 -9.40 38.57
C ILE A 206 9.21 -9.09 39.24
N ALA A 207 10.26 -9.80 38.82
CA ALA A 207 11.62 -9.60 39.32
C ALA A 207 12.57 -9.33 38.15
N SER A 208 13.25 -8.19 38.19
CA SER A 208 14.38 -7.84 37.31
C SER A 208 15.66 -8.39 37.92
N PHE A 209 16.38 -9.19 37.16
CA PHE A 209 17.67 -9.74 37.55
C PHE A 209 18.79 -8.84 37.04
N SER A 210 19.85 -8.68 37.83
CA SER A 210 21.00 -7.85 37.46
C SER A 210 21.72 -8.35 36.20
N GLY A 211 21.63 -9.65 35.89
CA GLY A 211 22.25 -10.23 34.70
C GLY A 211 21.43 -11.36 34.07
N SER A 212 21.62 -11.55 32.76
CA SER A 212 20.97 -12.63 31.99
C SER A 212 21.34 -14.02 32.53
N LYS A 213 22.56 -14.21 33.03
CA LYS A 213 23.03 -15.47 33.61
C LYS A 213 22.20 -15.91 34.83
N SER A 214 21.88 -14.97 35.74
CA SER A 214 21.06 -15.25 36.92
C SER A 214 19.65 -15.67 36.51
N ARG A 215 19.07 -14.92 35.58
CA ARG A 215 17.75 -15.21 35.00
C ARG A 215 17.72 -16.59 34.31
N GLU A 216 18.73 -16.91 33.50
CA GLU A 216 18.86 -18.22 32.85
C GLU A 216 19.05 -19.36 33.85
N SER A 217 19.78 -19.14 34.94
CA SER A 217 19.95 -20.15 36.01
C SER A 217 18.62 -20.49 36.67
N VAL A 218 17.78 -19.49 36.95
CA VAL A 218 16.42 -19.68 37.47
C VAL A 218 15.58 -20.48 36.47
N LEU A 219 15.56 -20.08 35.19
CA LEU A 219 14.80 -20.79 34.16
C LEU A 219 15.26 -22.25 33.97
N ARG A 220 16.57 -22.50 34.02
CA ARG A 220 17.14 -23.85 33.90
C ARG A 220 16.72 -24.76 35.06
N ASN A 221 16.58 -24.20 36.26
CA ASN A 221 16.15 -24.94 37.46
C ASN A 221 14.63 -24.93 37.67
N ALA A 222 13.86 -24.21 36.84
CA ALA A 222 12.42 -24.06 36.97
C ALA A 222 11.64 -25.39 36.95
N TYR A 223 12.22 -26.47 36.40
CA TYR A 223 11.61 -27.81 36.46
C TYR A 223 11.37 -28.30 37.90
N ARG A 224 12.11 -27.76 38.88
CA ARG A 224 11.96 -28.08 40.31
C ARG A 224 10.72 -27.47 40.94
N PHE A 225 10.07 -26.52 40.26
CA PHE A 225 8.77 -26.02 40.69
C PHE A 225 7.63 -27.02 40.48
N LYS A 226 7.84 -28.07 39.66
CA LYS A 226 6.85 -29.12 39.43
C LYS A 226 6.44 -29.77 40.75
N GLY A 227 5.15 -29.73 41.06
CA GLY A 227 4.58 -30.27 42.30
C GLY A 227 4.48 -29.26 43.45
N THR A 228 4.96 -28.02 43.27
CA THR A 228 4.74 -26.92 44.21
C THR A 228 3.62 -25.99 43.69
N SER A 229 3.17 -25.06 44.53
CA SER A 229 2.23 -24.00 44.12
C SER A 229 2.89 -22.91 43.27
N TYR A 230 4.22 -22.88 43.21
CA TYR A 230 4.98 -21.86 42.51
C TYR A 230 5.13 -22.19 41.03
N SER A 231 5.17 -21.15 40.20
CA SER A 231 5.61 -21.28 38.81
C SER A 231 6.32 -20.00 38.36
N VAL A 232 7.15 -20.13 37.33
CA VAL A 232 7.90 -19.02 36.76
C VAL A 232 7.67 -18.96 35.25
N SER A 233 7.49 -17.75 34.74
CA SER A 233 7.43 -17.46 33.31
C SER A 233 8.38 -16.33 32.97
N GLU A 234 8.82 -16.30 31.72
CA GLU A 234 9.48 -15.13 31.15
C GLU A 234 8.48 -13.97 31.00
N ASP A 235 8.96 -12.73 31.15
CA ASP A 235 8.21 -11.51 30.84
C ASP A 235 8.41 -11.13 29.37
N PHE A 236 7.32 -11.04 28.61
CA PHE A 236 7.33 -10.70 27.19
C PHE A 236 6.45 -9.47 26.93
N SER A 237 6.65 -8.78 25.80
CA SER A 237 5.71 -7.76 25.33
C SER A 237 4.30 -8.32 25.15
N LYS A 238 3.28 -7.46 25.16
CA LYS A 238 1.89 -7.89 24.95
C LYS A 238 1.68 -8.61 23.62
N ALA A 239 2.35 -8.15 22.55
CA ALA A 239 2.25 -8.77 21.23
C ALA A 239 2.77 -10.22 21.25
N VAL A 240 3.92 -10.46 21.88
CA VAL A 240 4.49 -11.81 22.02
C VAL A 240 3.64 -12.67 22.96
N GLN A 241 3.15 -12.12 24.07
CA GLN A 241 2.23 -12.84 24.98
C GLN A 241 0.98 -13.32 24.24
N GLU A 242 0.39 -12.49 23.38
CA GLU A 242 -0.79 -12.85 22.59
C GLU A 242 -0.48 -13.97 21.60
N LYS A 243 0.61 -13.84 20.82
CA LYS A 243 1.07 -14.90 19.90
C LYS A 243 1.29 -16.21 20.65
N ARG A 244 1.96 -16.17 21.80
CA ARG A 244 2.19 -17.35 22.65
C ARG A 244 0.89 -17.95 23.18
N ARG A 245 -0.09 -17.12 23.56
CA ARG A 245 -1.41 -17.57 24.01
C ARG A 245 -2.13 -18.36 22.92
N GLN A 246 -2.13 -17.85 21.69
CA GLN A 246 -2.78 -18.51 20.55
C GLN A 246 -2.05 -19.79 20.15
N LEU A 247 -0.71 -19.75 20.06
CA LEU A 247 0.10 -20.93 19.81
C LEU A 247 -0.07 -22.00 20.89
N TRP A 248 -0.20 -21.60 22.16
CA TRP A 248 -0.40 -22.56 23.24
C TRP A 248 -1.77 -23.24 23.14
N LYS A 249 -2.84 -22.52 22.75
CA LYS A 249 -4.15 -23.11 22.49
C LYS A 249 -4.05 -24.19 21.39
N TYR A 250 -3.42 -23.86 20.27
CA TYR A 250 -3.18 -24.82 19.18
C TYR A 250 -2.34 -26.03 19.64
N SER A 251 -1.36 -25.80 20.51
CA SER A 251 -0.47 -26.84 21.00
C SER A 251 -1.18 -27.92 21.84
N LYS A 252 -2.28 -27.57 22.54
CA LYS A 252 -3.01 -28.50 23.41
C LYS A 252 -3.60 -29.68 22.65
N GLU A 253 -4.15 -29.42 21.46
CA GLU A 253 -4.69 -30.47 20.59
C GLU A 253 -3.60 -31.44 20.15
N LYS A 254 -2.41 -30.92 19.83
CA LYS A 254 -1.27 -31.71 19.36
C LYS A 254 -0.55 -32.47 20.48
N GLN A 255 -0.70 -32.03 21.73
CA GLN A 255 -0.16 -32.72 22.92
C GLN A 255 -0.98 -33.96 23.32
N LEU A 256 -2.22 -34.10 22.85
CA LEU A 256 -3.02 -35.32 23.05
C LEU A 256 -2.30 -36.55 22.48
N ASP A 257 -1.64 -36.35 21.34
CA ASP A 257 -0.74 -37.34 20.76
C ASP A 257 0.57 -37.38 21.53
N LYS A 258 0.71 -38.33 22.46
CA LYS A 258 1.91 -38.51 23.32
C LYS A 258 3.24 -38.68 22.56
N LYS A 259 3.19 -38.91 21.25
CA LYS A 259 4.38 -38.98 20.37
C LYS A 259 4.95 -37.60 20.03
N ASN A 260 4.16 -36.53 20.19
CA ASN A 260 4.56 -35.19 19.80
C ASN A 260 5.36 -34.50 20.90
N ARG A 261 6.61 -34.11 20.59
CA ARG A 261 7.44 -33.25 21.45
C ARG A 261 7.11 -31.81 21.13
N VAL A 262 6.39 -31.15 22.06
CA VAL A 262 5.88 -29.80 21.90
C VAL A 262 6.52 -28.86 22.93
N HIS A 263 7.11 -27.76 22.47
CA HIS A 263 7.58 -26.69 23.36
C HIS A 263 7.46 -25.32 22.69
N LEU A 264 7.27 -24.27 23.49
CA LEU A 264 7.30 -22.89 23.03
C LEU A 264 8.72 -22.33 23.17
N SER A 265 9.21 -21.69 22.12
CA SER A 265 10.48 -20.97 22.10
C SER A 265 10.21 -19.54 21.64
N TYR A 266 10.34 -18.57 22.55
CA TYR A 266 10.02 -17.16 22.30
C TYR A 266 8.61 -16.98 21.67
N ASP A 267 8.51 -16.51 20.43
CA ASP A 267 7.27 -16.30 19.69
C ASP A 267 6.84 -17.50 18.81
N LYS A 268 7.50 -18.66 18.97
CA LYS A 268 7.37 -19.83 18.08
C LYS A 268 6.95 -21.08 18.84
N LEU A 269 6.15 -21.90 18.20
CA LEU A 269 5.81 -23.25 18.67
C LEU A 269 6.64 -24.28 17.91
N VAL A 270 7.34 -25.15 18.63
CA VAL A 270 8.14 -26.22 18.02
C VAL A 270 7.47 -27.56 18.30
N ILE A 271 7.06 -28.25 17.24
CA ILE A 271 6.44 -29.59 17.27
C ILE A 271 7.35 -30.53 16.49
N ASN A 272 7.93 -31.54 17.14
CA ASN A 272 8.80 -32.54 16.52
C ASN A 272 9.95 -31.95 15.69
N GLY A 273 10.48 -30.80 16.12
CA GLY A 273 11.56 -30.07 15.42
C GLY A 273 11.10 -29.10 14.33
N GLN A 274 9.81 -29.10 13.97
CA GLN A 274 9.23 -28.10 13.07
C GLN A 274 8.73 -26.90 13.86
N ALA A 275 9.17 -25.70 13.48
CA ALA A 275 8.77 -24.45 14.12
C ALA A 275 7.60 -23.79 13.37
N PHE A 276 6.63 -23.29 14.13
CA PHE A 276 5.43 -22.60 13.68
C PHE A 276 5.39 -21.20 14.31
N ALA A 277 5.09 -20.19 13.48
CA ALA A 277 4.84 -18.82 13.91
C ALA A 277 3.33 -18.55 13.84
N TRP A 278 2.82 -17.70 14.73
CA TRP A 278 1.44 -17.26 14.64
C TRP A 278 1.31 -16.15 13.60
N ASP A 279 0.49 -16.39 12.58
CA ASP A 279 0.12 -15.37 11.60
C ASP A 279 -1.10 -14.60 12.12
N THR A 280 -0.95 -13.29 12.30
CA THR A 280 -2.01 -12.39 12.77
C THR A 280 -3.09 -12.17 11.73
N ASP A 281 -2.75 -12.23 10.45
CA ASP A 281 -3.69 -11.91 9.38
C ASP A 281 -4.60 -13.14 9.13
N MET A 282 -3.97 -14.30 9.03
CA MET A 282 -4.65 -15.58 8.77
C MET A 282 -5.21 -16.25 10.03
N HIS A 283 -4.91 -15.73 11.23
CA HIS A 283 -5.35 -16.28 12.52
C HIS A 283 -5.02 -17.77 12.69
N GLN A 284 -3.87 -18.21 12.20
CA GLN A 284 -3.45 -19.61 12.22
C GLN A 284 -1.93 -19.76 12.39
N PRO A 285 -1.46 -20.91 12.92
CA PRO A 285 -0.04 -21.19 12.99
C PRO A 285 0.51 -21.61 11.62
N VAL A 286 1.49 -20.87 11.12
CA VAL A 286 2.15 -21.11 9.83
C VAL A 286 3.56 -21.66 10.05
N PRO A 287 3.99 -22.72 9.35
CA PRO A 287 5.35 -23.24 9.49
C PRO A 287 6.38 -22.20 9.06
N LEU A 288 7.47 -22.03 9.82
CA LEU A 288 8.44 -20.95 9.57
C LEU A 288 9.12 -21.02 8.20
N ARG A 289 9.28 -22.22 7.62
CA ARG A 289 9.79 -22.37 6.25
C ARG A 289 8.88 -21.69 5.21
N ALA A 290 7.57 -21.70 5.45
CA ALA A 290 6.60 -20.98 4.62
C ALA A 290 6.49 -19.50 5.03
N HIS A 291 6.60 -19.20 6.33
CA HIS A 291 6.48 -17.83 6.84
C HIS A 291 7.61 -16.90 6.35
N ALA A 292 8.84 -17.39 6.20
CA ALA A 292 9.95 -16.62 5.62
C ALA A 292 9.72 -16.25 4.15
N GLN A 293 9.05 -17.12 3.38
CA GLN A 293 8.66 -16.84 2.00
C GLN A 293 7.51 -15.83 1.90
N ILE A 294 6.56 -15.84 2.85
CA ILE A 294 5.44 -14.90 2.92
C ILE A 294 5.90 -13.49 3.32
N LEU A 295 6.87 -13.38 4.24
CA LEU A 295 7.39 -12.09 4.70
C LEU A 295 8.53 -11.50 3.84
N GLY A 296 8.87 -12.11 2.70
CA GLY A 296 9.81 -11.56 1.74
C GLY A 296 11.22 -11.27 2.28
N ARG A 297 11.64 -11.92 3.37
CA ARG A 297 13.02 -11.80 3.88
C ARG A 297 13.92 -12.77 3.12
N LYS A 298 14.63 -12.24 2.11
CA LYS A 298 15.85 -12.87 1.56
C LYS A 298 17.00 -12.73 2.56
#